data_AF-A0A5S3XL46-F1
#
_entry.id   AF-A0A5S3XL46-F1
#
_cell.length_a   1.000
_cell.length_b   1.000
_cell.length_c   1.000
_cell.angle_alpha   90.00
_cell.angle_beta   90.00
_cell.angle_gamma   90.00
#
_symmetry.space_group_name_H-M   'P 1'
#
loop_
_entity.id
_entity.type
_entity.pdbx_description
1 polymer ?
#
loop_
_entity_poly.entity_id
_entity_poly.type
_entity_poly.pdbx_seq_one_letter_code
_entity_poly.pdbx_strand_id
1 'polypeptide(L)'
;MAILVVAALLFSGASVFSFCKANYCACNHAGECDNPINHYWLASIVFSLFALACCCIALHTQNGTYLWLVLMSSCLSGAILSARKQKLKQCDQTKPTDDLLTGGIN
;
A
#
# COMPACT_ATOMS: atom_id res chain seq x y z
N MET A 1 21.55 -13.70 9.77
CA MET A 1 20.43 -13.01 10.45
C MET A 1 20.29 -11.56 10.01
N ALA A 2 21.28 -10.68 10.18
CA ALA A 2 21.16 -9.26 9.83
C ALA A 2 20.72 -8.99 8.37
N ILE A 3 21.26 -9.74 7.40
CA ILE A 3 20.90 -9.62 5.98
C ILE A 3 19.41 -9.88 5.73
N LEU A 4 18.81 -10.85 6.44
CA LEU A 4 17.38 -11.16 6.32
C LEU A 4 16.51 -10.05 6.89
N VAL A 5 16.95 -9.41 7.98
CA VAL A 5 16.23 -8.26 8.57
C VAL A 5 16.29 -7.04 7.64
N VAL A 6 17.45 -6.79 7.02
CA VAL A 6 17.59 -5.73 6.02
C VAL A 6 16.73 -6.02 4.79
N ALA A 7 16.71 -7.27 4.31
CA ALA A 7 15.82 -7.66 3.21
C ALA A 7 14.34 -7.47 3.59
N ALA A 8 13.94 -7.85 4.80
CA ALA A 8 12.57 -7.65 5.29
C ALA A 8 12.18 -6.17 5.34
N LEU A 9 13.09 -5.28 5.76
CA LEU A 9 12.91 -3.83 5.73
C LEU A 9 12.69 -3.28 4.32
N LEU A 10 13.47 -3.76 3.34
CA LEU A 10 13.32 -3.33 1.94
C LEU A 10 11.99 -3.81 1.36
N PHE A 11 11.61 -5.06 1.63
CA PHE A 11 10.35 -5.62 1.17
C PHE A 11 9.14 -4.98 1.86
N SER A 12 9.20 -4.66 3.15
CA SER A 12 8.12 -3.93 3.84
C SER A 12 7.94 -2.52 3.27
N GLY A 13 9.04 -1.83 2.96
CA GLY A 13 9.00 -0.54 2.27
C GLY A 13 8.37 -0.62 0.87
N ALA A 14 8.79 -1.59 0.06
CA ALA A 14 8.24 -1.81 -1.28
C ALA A 14 6.75 -2.19 -1.26
N SER A 15 6.34 -2.97 -0.26
CA SER A 15 4.94 -3.31 -0.01
C SER A 15 4.10 -2.05 0.26
N VAL A 16 4.51 -1.24 1.24
CA VAL A 16 3.80 0.00 1.59
C VAL A 16 3.80 1.00 0.43
N PHE A 17 4.89 1.13 -0.32
CA PHE A 17 4.93 1.97 -1.51
C PHE A 17 3.90 1.55 -2.56
N SER A 18 3.85 0.24 -2.86
CA SER A 18 2.89 -0.33 -3.82
C SER A 18 1.45 -0.14 -3.34
N PHE A 19 1.21 -0.31 -2.03
CA PHE A 19 -0.09 -0.03 -1.40
C PHE A 19 -0.51 1.43 -1.55
N CYS A 20 0.38 2.39 -1.22
CA CYS A 20 0.10 3.81 -1.36
C CYS A 20 -0.17 4.19 -2.82
N LYS A 21 0.62 3.67 -3.76
CA LYS A 21 0.42 3.89 -5.20
C LYS A 21 -0.92 3.31 -5.67
N ALA A 22 -1.28 2.13 -5.20
CA ALA A 22 -2.55 1.52 -5.54
C ALA A 22 -3.75 2.34 -5.05
N ASN A 23 -3.66 2.88 -3.83
CA ASN A 23 -4.68 3.78 -3.28
C ASN A 23 -4.74 5.12 -4.02
N TYR A 24 -3.58 5.68 -4.43
CA TYR A 24 -3.53 6.88 -5.25
C TYR A 24 -4.20 6.67 -6.62
N CYS A 25 -3.91 5.55 -7.29
CA CYS A 25 -4.54 5.18 -8.56
C CYS A 25 -6.06 5.03 -8.43
N ALA A 26 -6.53 4.37 -7.37
CA ALA A 26 -7.96 4.25 -7.08
C ALA A 26 -8.62 5.63 -6.85
N CYS A 27 -7.89 6.58 -6.28
CA CYS A 27 -8.37 7.93 -6.01
C CYS A 27 -8.50 8.81 -7.25
N ASN A 28 -7.49 8.76 -8.13
CA ASN A 28 -7.30 9.78 -9.18
C ASN A 28 -7.68 9.30 -10.59
N HIS A 29 -7.84 8.00 -10.80
CA HIS A 29 -8.13 7.36 -12.10
C HIS A 29 -9.10 6.17 -11.94
N ALA A 30 -10.20 6.38 -11.21
CA ALA A 30 -11.29 5.40 -11.09
C ALA A 30 -11.98 5.22 -12.46
N GLY A 31 -11.46 4.30 -13.28
CA GLY A 31 -11.93 3.98 -14.62
C GLY A 31 -10.82 3.57 -15.60
N GLU A 32 -9.60 4.12 -15.48
CA GLU A 32 -8.44 3.68 -16.29
C GLU A 32 -7.59 2.61 -15.58
N CYS A 33 -7.72 2.50 -14.25
CA CYS A 33 -7.09 1.45 -13.44
C CYS A 33 -8.01 0.23 -13.21
N ASP A 34 -9.00 0.01 -14.09
CA ASP A 34 -9.93 -1.14 -14.09
C ASP A 34 -9.25 -2.44 -14.55
N ASN A 35 -8.20 -2.84 -13.84
CA ASN A 35 -7.73 -4.22 -13.89
C ASN A 35 -8.20 -4.92 -12.60
N PRO A 36 -8.88 -6.08 -12.68
CA PRO A 36 -9.68 -6.69 -11.59
C PRO A 36 -8.89 -7.04 -10.32
N ILE A 37 -7.56 -6.98 -10.39
CA ILE A 37 -6.66 -6.76 -9.27
C ILE A 37 -5.63 -5.76 -9.81
N ASN A 38 -5.60 -4.56 -9.23
CA ASN A 38 -4.57 -3.60 -9.59
C ASN A 38 -3.21 -4.26 -9.29
N HIS A 39 -2.33 -4.38 -10.28
CA HIS A 39 -1.03 -5.05 -10.15
C HIS A 39 -0.24 -4.57 -8.92
N TYR A 40 -0.44 -3.31 -8.53
CA TYR A 40 0.13 -2.70 -7.33
C TYR A 40 -0.41 -3.28 -6.01
N TRP A 41 -1.70 -3.62 -5.93
CA TRP A 41 -2.28 -4.33 -4.77
C TRP A 41 -1.67 -5.73 -4.64
N LEU A 42 -1.58 -6.48 -5.74
CA LEU A 42 -0.96 -7.82 -5.74
C LEU A 42 0.52 -7.74 -5.34
N ALA A 43 1.27 -6.80 -5.94
CA ALA A 43 2.67 -6.57 -5.61
C ALA A 43 2.84 -6.25 -4.12
N SER A 44 1.97 -5.41 -3.55
CA SER A 44 1.98 -5.09 -2.12
C SER A 44 1.86 -6.35 -1.25
N ILE A 45 0.91 -7.23 -1.57
CA ILE A 45 0.69 -8.48 -0.83
C ILE A 45 1.91 -9.41 -0.96
N VAL A 46 2.43 -9.60 -2.18
CA VAL A 46 3.58 -10.47 -2.44
C VAL A 46 4.82 -9.99 -1.69
N PHE A 47 5.14 -8.70 -1.76
CA PHE A 47 6.28 -8.14 -1.02
C PHE A 47 6.12 -8.27 0.50
N SER A 48 4.89 -8.11 1.01
CA SER A 48 4.60 -8.31 2.42
C SER A 48 4.84 -9.76 2.86
N LEU A 49 4.46 -10.74 2.04
CA LEU A 49 4.71 -12.16 2.33
C LEU A 49 6.20 -12.49 2.33
N PHE A 50 6.97 -11.93 1.40
CA PHE A 50 8.43 -12.05 1.40
C PHE A 50 9.06 -11.44 2.65
N ALA A 51 8.62 -10.25 3.07
CA ALA A 51 9.08 -9.62 4.31
C ALA A 51 8.78 -10.50 5.54
N LEU A 52 7.56 -11.06 5.62
CA LEU A 52 7.18 -11.97 6.69
C LEU A 52 8.03 -13.24 6.70
N ALA A 53 8.26 -13.85 5.54
CA ALA A 53 9.11 -15.03 5.42
C ALA A 53 10.54 -14.73 5.89
N CYS A 54 11.13 -13.61 5.47
CA CYS A 54 12.45 -13.18 5.94
C CYS A 54 12.50 -12.98 7.46
N CYS A 55 11.48 -12.35 8.06
CA CYS A 55 11.39 -12.17 9.51
C CYS A 55 11.25 -13.51 10.26
N CYS A 56 10.41 -14.42 9.78
CA CYS A 56 10.21 -15.74 10.38
C CYS A 56 11.46 -16.61 10.29
N ILE A 57 12.18 -16.58 9.16
CA ILE A 57 13.46 -17.30 9.01
C ILE A 57 14.52 -16.71 9.94
N ALA A 58 14.52 -15.39 10.15
CA ALA A 58 15.53 -14.73 10.97
C ALA A 58 15.31 -14.92 12.49
N LEU A 59 14.06 -14.86 12.97
CA LEU A 59 13.73 -14.77 14.40
C LEU A 59 12.80 -15.88 14.92
N HIS A 60 12.49 -16.92 14.12
CA HIS A 60 11.43 -17.91 14.39
C HIS A 60 10.03 -17.31 14.22
N THR A 61 9.01 -18.15 14.00
CA THR A 61 7.67 -17.74 13.55
C THR A 61 7.02 -16.66 14.41
N GLN A 62 7.02 -16.83 15.74
CA GLN A 62 6.37 -15.89 16.66
C GLN A 62 7.06 -14.52 16.67
N ASN A 63 8.36 -14.48 16.98
CA ASN A 63 9.11 -13.21 17.07
C ASN A 63 9.27 -12.55 15.69
N GLY A 64 9.39 -13.34 14.63
CA GLY A 64 9.41 -12.86 13.25
C GLY A 64 8.10 -12.16 12.86
N THR A 65 6.95 -12.73 13.24
CA THR A 65 5.66 -12.09 12.97
C THR A 65 5.52 -10.76 13.73
N TYR A 66 5.95 -10.70 15.00
CA TYR A 66 5.97 -9.44 15.75
C TYR A 66 6.86 -8.39 15.10
N LEU A 67 8.08 -8.78 14.67
CA LEU A 67 8.98 -7.88 13.96
C LEU A 67 8.36 -7.38 12.65
N TRP A 68 7.76 -8.28 11.86
CA TRP A 68 7.08 -7.91 10.61
C TRP A 68 5.94 -6.90 10.84
N LEU A 69 5.11 -7.09 11.88
CA LEU A 69 4.05 -6.15 12.23
C LEU A 69 4.62 -4.77 12.59
N VAL A 70 5.70 -4.71 13.38
CA VAL A 70 6.37 -3.46 13.74
C VAL A 70 6.94 -2.77 12.49
N LEU A 71 7.56 -3.52 11.58
CA LEU A 71 8.10 -2.97 10.33
C LEU A 71 6.99 -2.42 9.44
N MET A 72 5.93 -3.18 9.19
CA MET A 72 4.81 -2.75 8.35
C MET A 72 4.10 -1.52 8.93
N SER A 73 3.80 -1.52 10.23
CA SER A 73 3.14 -0.38 10.90
C SER A 73 4.01 0.88 10.92
N SER A 74 5.32 0.73 11.11
CA SER A 74 6.27 1.86 11.06
C SER A 74 6.38 2.44 9.64
N CYS A 75 6.54 1.58 8.64
CA CYS A 75 6.58 2.00 7.23
C CYS A 75 5.26 2.68 6.81
N LEU A 76 4.12 2.12 7.21
CA LEU A 76 2.80 2.68 6.91
C LEU A 76 2.59 4.03 7.59
N SER A 77 2.94 4.15 8.87
CA SER A 77 2.87 5.41 9.60
C SER A 77 3.75 6.50 8.97
N GLY A 78 4.95 6.13 8.54
CA GLY A 78 5.86 7.03 7.80
C GLY A 78 5.27 7.47 6.45
N ALA A 79 4.65 6.54 5.71
CA ALA A 79 3.99 6.86 4.45
C ALA A 79 2.78 7.79 4.64
N ILE A 80 1.94 7.54 5.65
CA ILE A 80 0.80 8.39 6.00
C ILE A 80 1.27 9.79 6.42
N LEU A 81 2.29 9.88 7.29
CA LEU A 81 2.84 11.16 7.74
C LEU A 81 3.45 11.95 6.58
N SER A 82 4.14 11.28 5.67
CA SER A 82 4.71 11.89 4.45
C SER A 82 3.60 12.39 3.53
N ALA A 83 2.55 11.60 3.30
CA ALA A 83 1.38 12.00 2.54
C ALA A 83 0.68 13.23 3.15
N ARG A 84 0.53 13.26 4.48
CA ARG A 84 -0.02 14.42 5.20
C ARG A 84 0.85 15.67 5.05
N LYS A 85 2.19 15.53 5.18
CA LYS A 85 3.13 16.65 5.04
C LYS A 85 3.20 17.19 3.62
N GLN A 86 3.04 16.34 2.60
CA GLN A 86 3.15 16.76 1.22
C GLN A 86 1.97 17.58 0.71
N LYS A 87 0.86 17.75 1.46
CA LYS A 87 -0.33 18.55 1.05
C LYS A 87 -0.78 18.29 -0.41
N LEU A 88 -0.47 17.13 -0.96
CA LEU A 88 -0.64 16.80 -2.38
C LEU A 88 -1.71 15.73 -2.45
N LYS A 89 -2.93 16.17 -2.77
CA LYS A 89 -3.98 15.35 -3.37
C LYS A 89 -4.28 14.06 -2.61
N GLN A 90 -4.66 14.16 -1.33
CA GLN A 90 -5.78 13.27 -0.93
C GLN A 90 -6.89 13.55 -1.94
N CYS A 91 -7.56 12.52 -2.46
CA CYS A 91 -8.81 12.69 -3.20
C CYS A 91 -9.52 13.91 -2.65
N ASP A 92 -9.58 14.97 -3.43
CA ASP A 92 -10.32 16.14 -3.02
C ASP A 92 -11.76 15.63 -2.89
N GLN A 93 -12.23 15.49 -1.65
CA GLN A 93 -13.63 15.15 -1.37
C GLN A 93 -14.54 16.35 -1.71
N THR A 94 -14.23 17.09 -2.76
CA THR A 94 -14.99 18.25 -3.23
C THR A 94 -15.20 18.18 -4.74
N LYS A 95 -15.82 17.08 -5.20
CA LYS A 95 -17.04 17.18 -6.01
C LYS A 95 -17.65 15.79 -6.23
N PRO A 96 -18.77 15.44 -5.56
CA PRO A 96 -19.76 14.64 -6.24
C PRO A 96 -20.34 15.55 -7.33
N THR A 97 -19.72 15.59 -8.51
CA THR A 97 -20.44 16.13 -9.67
C THR A 97 -21.28 14.96 -10.15
N ASP A 98 -22.58 15.03 -9.82
CA ASP A 98 -23.74 14.87 -10.69
C ASP A 98 -23.56 14.40 -12.16
N ASP A 99 -22.60 13.54 -12.49
CA ASP A 99 -22.37 13.02 -13.85
C ASP A 99 -22.84 11.56 -14.03
N LEU A 100 -23.58 11.02 -13.05
CA LEU A 100 -24.17 9.68 -13.12
C LEU A 100 -25.69 9.69 -13.31
N LEU A 101 -26.34 10.85 -13.51
CA LEU A 101 -27.80 10.95 -13.61
C LEU A 101 -28.35 11.76 -14.79
N THR A 102 -27.58 12.02 -15.85
CA THR A 102 -28.11 12.75 -17.04
C THR A 102 -27.93 11.98 -18.37
N GLY A 103 -27.88 10.64 -18.31
CA GLY A 103 -27.65 9.77 -19.47
C GLY A 103 -28.88 9.03 -20.00
N GLY A 104 -30.11 9.40 -19.65
CA GLY A 104 -31.27 8.67 -20.14
C GLY A 104 -32.60 9.37 -19.90
N ILE A 105 -32.99 10.26 -20.82
CA ILE A 105 -34.35 10.41 -21.37
C ILE A 105 -34.31 11.46 -22.50
N ASN A 106 -34.16 10.99 -23.75
CA ASN A 106 -34.89 11.55 -24.89
C ASN A 106 -35.32 10.41 -25.81
#